data_AF-A0A1R1HZV3-F1
#
_entry.id   AF-A0A1R1HZV3-F1
#
_cell.length_a   1.000
_cell.length_b   1.000
_cell.length_c   1.000
_cell.angle_alpha   90.00
_cell.angle_beta   90.00
_cell.angle_gamma   90.00
#
_symmetry.space_group_name_H-M   'P 1'
#
loop_
_entity.id
_entity.type
_entity.pdbx_description
1 polymer ?
#
loop_
_entity_poly.entity_id
_entity_poly.type
_entity_poly.pdbx_seq_one_letter_code
_entity_poly.pdbx_strand_id
1 'polypeptide(L)'
;MLVAFGGGDVRALLDVVRRERVDVLAVQEDTPDFTTDAAAGGLRELLPYGALRPAPGAKGVSLYSRFPVVEIPPTRYDFRSRGGVLTLPGGQRIHVRSVHPPPPFNAKLLRPWKRRLGALPSAQSGGVPTILAGDYNATLDHHPF
;
A
#
# COMPACT_ATOMS: atom_id res chain seq x y z
N MET A 1 2.69 10.51 -0.40
CA MET A 1 1.58 11.49 -0.42
C MET A 1 0.40 10.85 0.30
N LEU A 2 -0.20 11.52 1.29
CA LEU A 2 -1.41 11.03 1.94
C LEU A 2 -2.61 11.33 1.04
N VAL A 3 -3.39 10.31 0.72
CA VAL A 3 -4.68 10.44 0.04
C VAL A 3 -5.74 10.35 1.14
N ALA A 4 -5.84 11.37 1.98
CA ALA A 4 -6.78 11.33 3.11
C ALA A 4 -8.22 11.23 2.59
N PHE A 5 -8.89 10.11 2.87
CA PHE A 5 -10.25 9.78 2.45
C PHE A 5 -10.54 9.96 0.95
N GLY A 6 -9.53 9.79 0.09
CA GLY A 6 -9.68 10.06 -1.36
C GLY A 6 -9.55 11.53 -1.76
N GLY A 7 -9.37 12.47 -0.81
CA GLY A 7 -9.19 13.90 -1.07
C GLY A 7 -7.78 14.31 -1.52
N GLY A 8 -6.96 13.36 -1.96
CA GLY A 8 -5.64 13.66 -2.49
C GLY A 8 -5.74 14.28 -3.88
N ASP A 9 -4.99 15.35 -4.14
CA ASP A 9 -4.89 15.93 -5.48
C ASP A 9 -4.27 14.92 -6.44
N VAL A 10 -5.11 14.35 -7.31
CA VAL A 10 -4.72 13.36 -8.32
C VAL A 10 -3.65 13.92 -9.26
N ARG A 11 -3.70 15.21 -9.62
CA ARG A 11 -2.70 15.82 -10.51
C ARG A 11 -1.36 15.89 -9.81
N ALA A 12 -1.35 16.36 -8.56
CA ALA A 12 -0.14 16.38 -7.75
C ALA A 12 0.46 14.97 -7.56
N LEU A 13 -0.38 13.95 -7.36
CA LEU A 13 0.11 12.56 -7.30
C LEU A 13 0.79 12.16 -8.61
N LEU A 14 0.13 12.37 -9.74
CA LEU A 14 0.63 11.98 -11.05
C LEU A 14 1.94 12.70 -11.38
N ASP A 15 2.07 13.96 -11.01
CA ASP A 15 3.30 14.73 -11.18
C ASP A 15 4.45 14.15 -10.36
N VAL A 16 4.18 13.73 -9.10
CA VAL A 16 5.17 13.01 -8.29
C VAL A 16 5.52 11.67 -8.92
N VAL A 17 4.53 10.88 -9.36
CA VAL A 17 4.75 9.57 -10.00
C VAL A 17 5.66 9.71 -11.23
N ARG A 18 5.40 10.71 -12.07
CA ARG A 18 6.22 11.00 -13.27
C ARG A 18 7.61 11.49 -12.90
N ARG A 19 7.71 12.51 -12.04
CA ARG A 19 8.97 13.17 -11.70
C ARG A 19 9.94 12.21 -11.00
N GLU A 20 9.44 11.44 -10.04
CA GLU A 20 10.24 10.49 -9.27
C GLU A 20 10.39 9.13 -9.96
N ARG A 21 9.78 8.95 -11.15
CA ARG A 21 9.77 7.69 -11.92
C ARG A 21 9.38 6.50 -11.05
N VAL A 22 8.28 6.64 -10.32
CA VAL A 22 7.83 5.65 -9.35
C VAL A 22 7.62 4.29 -10.02
N ASP A 23 8.22 3.25 -9.45
CA ASP A 23 8.03 1.87 -9.88
C ASP A 23 6.80 1.21 -9.26
N VAL A 24 6.60 1.48 -7.98
CA VAL A 24 5.54 0.88 -7.17
C VAL A 24 4.97 1.96 -6.26
N LEU A 25 3.65 2.10 -6.29
CA LEU A 25 2.91 3.07 -5.49
C LEU A 25 1.94 2.33 -4.56
N ALA A 26 2.15 2.46 -3.26
CA ALA A 26 1.19 2.02 -2.24
C ALA A 26 0.25 3.19 -1.92
N VAL A 27 -1.07 3.01 -2.09
CA VAL A 27 -2.07 4.02 -1.76
C VAL A 27 -2.95 3.53 -0.63
N GLN A 28 -3.07 4.37 0.39
CA GLN A 28 -3.93 4.20 1.55
C GLN A 28 -5.17 5.08 1.42
N GLU A 29 -6.28 4.60 1.99
CA GLU A 29 -7.60 5.25 1.88
C GLU A 29 -8.04 5.48 0.43
N ASP A 30 -7.65 4.56 -0.44
CA ASP A 30 -8.03 4.54 -1.86
C ASP A 30 -9.55 4.39 -1.99
N THR A 31 -10.25 5.47 -2.32
CA THR A 31 -11.70 5.45 -2.54
C THR A 31 -12.03 5.09 -3.98
N PRO A 32 -13.25 4.60 -4.27
CA PRO A 32 -13.68 4.38 -5.65
C PRO A 32 -13.57 5.64 -6.52
N ASP A 33 -13.92 6.81 -5.97
CA ASP A 33 -13.82 8.09 -6.66
C ASP A 33 -12.37 8.43 -6.98
N PHE A 34 -11.47 8.32 -5.99
CA PHE A 34 -10.04 8.56 -6.20
C PHE A 34 -9.44 7.61 -7.24
N THR A 35 -9.75 6.31 -7.17
CA THR A 35 -9.29 5.34 -8.18
C THR A 35 -9.79 5.72 -9.58
N THR A 36 -11.04 6.17 -9.70
CA THR A 36 -11.63 6.59 -10.97
C THR A 36 -10.94 7.82 -11.52
N ASP A 37 -10.78 8.86 -10.70
CA ASP A 37 -10.12 10.11 -11.07
C ASP A 37 -8.64 9.89 -11.41
N ALA A 38 -7.94 9.08 -10.62
CA ALA A 38 -6.55 8.72 -10.88
C ALA A 38 -6.38 7.94 -12.18
N ALA A 39 -7.30 7.01 -12.48
CA ALA A 39 -7.31 6.32 -13.76
C ALA A 39 -7.56 7.29 -14.92
N ALA A 40 -8.56 8.18 -14.81
CA ALA A 40 -8.85 9.20 -15.82
C ALA A 40 -7.69 10.19 -16.03
N GLY A 41 -6.90 10.46 -14.98
CA GLY A 41 -5.68 11.27 -15.05
C GLY A 41 -4.45 10.54 -15.64
N GLY A 42 -4.57 9.25 -15.97
CA GLY A 42 -3.50 8.48 -16.61
C GLY A 42 -2.63 7.67 -15.64
N LEU A 43 -3.04 7.45 -14.38
CA LEU A 43 -2.25 6.63 -13.44
C LEU A 43 -2.05 5.21 -13.96
N ARG A 44 -3.04 4.67 -14.69
CA ARG A 44 -2.97 3.34 -15.30
C ARG A 44 -2.05 3.25 -16.51
N GLU A 45 -1.74 4.35 -17.16
CA GLU A 45 -0.75 4.39 -18.24
C GLU A 45 0.67 4.34 -17.66
N LEU A 46 0.89 4.96 -16.51
CA LEU A 46 2.18 4.98 -15.81
C LEU A 46 2.45 3.70 -15.03
N LEU A 47 1.42 3.17 -14.35
CA LEU A 47 1.49 2.00 -13.46
C LEU A 47 0.37 1.02 -13.82
N PRO A 48 0.49 0.25 -14.91
CA PRO A 48 -0.62 -0.54 -15.45
C PRO A 48 -1.01 -1.76 -14.61
N TYR A 49 -0.13 -2.24 -13.73
CA TYR A 49 -0.37 -3.42 -12.91
C TYR A 49 -0.71 -3.06 -11.48
N GLY A 50 -1.29 -3.99 -10.72
CA GLY A 50 -1.57 -3.75 -9.32
C GLY A 50 -2.42 -4.81 -8.65
N ALA A 51 -2.55 -4.66 -7.33
CA ALA A 51 -3.49 -5.38 -6.48
C ALA A 51 -4.35 -4.32 -5.78
N LEU A 52 -5.56 -4.11 -6.30
CA LEU A 52 -6.38 -2.97 -5.94
C LEU A 52 -7.51 -3.36 -5.00
N ARG A 53 -7.84 -2.46 -4.08
CA ARG A 53 -9.01 -2.59 -3.21
C ARG A 53 -9.54 -1.21 -2.86
N PRO A 54 -10.13 -0.50 -3.83
CA PRO A 54 -10.83 0.72 -3.52
C PRO A 54 -11.97 0.40 -2.55
N ALA A 55 -12.16 1.25 -1.54
CA ALA A 55 -13.27 1.12 -0.61
C ALA A 55 -13.63 2.50 -0.02
N PRO A 56 -14.92 2.76 0.28
CA PRO A 56 -15.32 4.04 0.86
C PRO A 56 -14.60 4.36 2.18
N GLY A 57 -14.26 5.64 2.36
CA GLY A 57 -13.54 6.17 3.53
C GLY A 57 -12.14 5.57 3.70
N ALA A 58 -11.67 5.46 4.96
CA ALA A 58 -10.32 5.01 5.29
C ALA A 58 -10.05 3.49 5.14
N LYS A 59 -10.78 2.79 4.26
CA LYS A 59 -10.73 1.32 4.15
C LYS A 59 -10.00 0.84 2.90
N GLY A 60 -9.79 1.72 1.92
CA GLY A 60 -9.10 1.41 0.70
C GLY A 60 -7.61 1.18 0.92
N VAL A 61 -7.06 0.13 0.31
CA VAL A 61 -5.63 -0.14 0.34
C VAL A 61 -5.27 -0.76 -0.99
N SER A 62 -4.45 -0.07 -1.76
CA SER A 62 -4.10 -0.48 -3.11
C SER A 62 -2.59 -0.47 -3.33
N LEU A 63 -2.15 -1.31 -4.26
CA LEU A 63 -0.80 -1.33 -4.78
C LEU A 63 -0.86 -1.16 -6.29
N TYR A 64 -0.20 -0.14 -6.82
CA TYR A 64 -0.02 0.08 -8.25
C TYR A 64 1.45 -0.16 -8.62
N SER A 65 1.72 -0.69 -9.81
CA SER A 65 3.04 -1.13 -10.22
C SER A 65 3.27 -0.94 -11.71
N ARG A 66 4.51 -0.58 -12.06
CA ARG A 66 5.04 -0.58 -13.42
C ARG A 66 5.27 -1.99 -13.96
N PHE A 67 5.52 -2.95 -13.06
CA PHE A 67 5.81 -4.36 -13.39
C PHE A 67 4.64 -5.29 -13.08
N PRO A 68 4.48 -6.42 -13.80
CA PRO A 68 3.46 -7.41 -13.50
C PRO A 68 3.47 -7.84 -12.04
N VAL A 69 2.27 -7.90 -11.45
CA VAL A 69 2.06 -8.25 -10.03
C VAL A 69 1.34 -9.59 -9.97
N VAL A 70 1.95 -10.56 -9.28
CA VAL A 70 1.24 -11.75 -8.81
C VAL A 70 0.74 -11.45 -7.41
N GLU A 71 -0.56 -11.21 -7.26
CA GLU A 71 -1.17 -10.87 -5.97
C GLU A 71 -0.93 -11.99 -4.94
N ILE A 72 -0.59 -11.60 -3.71
CA ILE A 72 -0.43 -12.52 -2.58
C ILE A 72 -1.55 -12.31 -1.55
N PRO A 73 -1.88 -13.33 -0.75
CA PRO A 73 -2.92 -13.20 0.25
C PRO A 73 -2.67 -12.04 1.24
N PRO A 74 -3.74 -11.39 1.74
CA PRO A 74 -3.64 -10.39 2.81
C PRO A 74 -2.94 -10.94 4.06
N THR A 75 -2.34 -10.08 4.87
CA THR A 75 -1.73 -10.51 6.14
C THR A 75 -2.79 -11.01 7.10
N ARG A 76 -2.36 -11.86 8.04
CA ARG A 76 -3.22 -12.31 9.14
C ARG A 76 -3.78 -11.10 9.87
N TYR A 77 -5.09 -11.09 10.13
CA TYR A 77 -5.83 -10.00 10.78
C TYR A 77 -5.97 -8.68 10.01
N ASP A 78 -5.49 -8.61 8.76
CA ASP A 78 -5.72 -7.47 7.89
C ASP A 78 -6.12 -7.88 6.46
N PHE A 79 -7.41 -8.20 6.30
CA PHE A 79 -8.03 -8.52 5.00
C PHE A 79 -7.97 -7.37 3.99
N ARG A 80 -7.66 -6.15 4.44
CA ARG A 80 -7.57 -4.97 3.58
C ARG A 80 -6.20 -4.84 2.94
N SER A 81 -5.15 -5.33 3.59
CA SER A 81 -3.79 -5.26 3.06
C SER A 81 -3.71 -5.82 1.63
N ARG A 82 -2.91 -5.18 0.80
CA ARG A 82 -2.63 -5.62 -0.57
C ARG A 82 -1.15 -5.81 -0.76
N GLY A 83 -0.78 -6.79 -1.57
CA GLY A 83 0.60 -7.04 -1.88
C GLY A 83 0.74 -7.99 -3.05
N GLY A 84 1.95 -8.12 -3.54
CA GLY A 84 2.25 -9.08 -4.58
C GLY A 84 3.73 -9.32 -4.75
N VAL A 85 4.02 -10.35 -5.54
CA VAL A 85 5.36 -10.63 -6.05
C VAL A 85 5.50 -9.91 -7.38
N LEU A 86 6.52 -9.06 -7.50
CA LEU A 86 6.88 -8.38 -8.73
C LEU A 86 8.12 -9.03 -9.33
N THR A 87 8.14 -9.19 -10.64
CA THR A 87 9.33 -9.57 -11.40
C THR A 87 9.92 -8.32 -12.04
N LEU A 88 11.11 -7.92 -11.60
CA LEU A 88 11.83 -6.77 -12.12
C LEU A 88 12.54 -7.11 -13.45
N PRO A 89 12.95 -6.09 -14.23
CA PRO A 89 13.87 -6.29 -15.34
C PRO A 89 15.11 -7.07 -14.88
N GLY A 90 15.51 -8.10 -15.63
CA GLY A 90 16.58 -9.02 -15.22
C GLY A 90 16.12 -10.23 -14.40
N GLY A 91 14.81 -10.38 -14.15
CA GLY A 91 14.22 -11.59 -13.57
C GLY A 91 14.25 -11.66 -12.04
N GLN A 92 14.83 -10.64 -11.38
CA GLN A 92 14.83 -10.55 -9.93
C GLN A 92 13.39 -10.41 -9.40
N ARG A 93 13.05 -11.16 -8.35
CA ARG A 93 11.76 -11.04 -7.68
C ARG A 93 11.87 -10.18 -6.43
N ILE A 94 10.80 -9.44 -6.14
CA ILE A 94 10.58 -8.74 -4.87
C ILE A 94 9.15 -8.94 -4.40
N HIS A 95 8.93 -8.96 -3.09
CA HIS A 95 7.61 -8.88 -2.48
C HIS A 95 7.34 -7.43 -2.07
N VAL A 96 6.16 -6.91 -2.37
CA VAL A 96 5.74 -5.58 -1.90
C VAL A 96 4.38 -5.69 -1.22
N ARG A 97 4.21 -4.99 -0.09
CA ARG A 97 2.96 -4.92 0.67
C ARG A 97 2.59 -3.46 0.94
N SER A 98 1.36 -3.09 0.64
CA SER A 98 0.69 -1.87 1.10
C SER A 98 0.10 -2.10 2.50
N VAL A 99 0.60 -1.37 3.49
CA VAL A 99 0.28 -1.50 4.93
C VAL A 99 -0.59 -0.34 5.38
N HIS A 100 -1.68 -0.63 6.10
CA HIS A 100 -2.57 0.37 6.71
C HIS A 100 -3.34 -0.22 7.92
N PRO A 101 -2.68 -0.43 9.08
CA PRO A 101 -3.37 -0.73 10.34
C PRO A 101 -4.23 0.47 10.78
N PRO A 102 -5.33 0.25 11.52
CA PRO A 102 -6.16 1.36 11.98
C PRO A 102 -5.38 2.28 12.93
N PRO A 103 -5.71 3.59 12.97
CA PRO A 103 -5.05 4.52 13.87
C PRO A 103 -5.34 4.19 15.35
N PRO A 104 -4.32 4.13 16.23
CA PRO A 104 -4.47 3.66 17.61
C PRO A 104 -4.99 4.73 18.59
N PHE A 105 -5.92 5.61 18.20
CA PHE A 105 -6.36 6.74 19.02
C PHE A 105 -7.32 6.38 20.17
N ASN A 106 -7.73 5.11 20.29
CA ASN A 106 -8.52 4.63 21.41
C ASN A 106 -8.24 3.14 21.69
N ALA A 107 -8.65 2.64 22.86
CA ALA A 107 -8.40 1.27 23.30
C ALA A 107 -8.99 0.20 22.34
N LYS A 108 -10.12 0.50 21.68
CA LYS A 108 -10.76 -0.40 20.71
C LYS A 108 -9.92 -0.57 19.44
N LEU A 109 -9.19 0.47 19.03
CA LEU A 109 -8.33 0.45 17.84
C LEU A 109 -6.88 0.07 18.14
N LEU A 110 -6.41 0.30 19.36
CA LEU A 110 -5.06 -0.09 19.80
C LEU A 110 -4.82 -1.61 19.67
N ARG A 111 -5.77 -2.44 20.11
CA ARG A 111 -5.64 -3.91 20.01
C ARG A 111 -5.54 -4.40 18.57
N PRO A 112 -6.44 -4.02 17.63
CA PRO A 112 -6.29 -4.30 16.21
C PRO A 112 -4.99 -3.76 15.60
N TRP A 113 -4.55 -2.55 15.97
CA TRP A 113 -3.31 -1.96 15.49
C TRP A 113 -2.10 -2.84 15.87
N LYS A 114 -1.92 -3.15 17.16
CA LYS A 114 -0.84 -4.04 17.65
C LYS A 114 -0.86 -5.41 16.95
N ARG A 115 -2.05 -6.01 16.83
CA ARG A 115 -2.21 -7.33 16.21
C ARG A 115 -1.85 -7.35 14.73
N ARG A 116 -2.15 -6.28 14.00
CA ARG A 116 -1.80 -6.18 12.57
C ARG A 116 -0.31 -5.94 12.38
N LEU A 117 0.32 -5.10 13.20
CA LEU A 117 1.77 -4.91 13.18
C LEU A 117 2.51 -6.21 13.53
N GLY A 118 2.08 -6.93 14.57
CA GLY A 118 2.65 -8.23 14.93
C GLY A 118 2.39 -9.36 13.93
N ALA A 119 1.53 -9.15 12.94
CA ALA A 119 1.28 -10.09 11.85
C ALA A 119 2.01 -9.76 10.55
N LEU A 120 2.76 -8.65 10.52
CA LEU A 120 3.66 -8.34 9.42
C LEU A 120 4.81 -9.36 9.40
N PRO A 121 5.33 -9.72 8.22
CA PRO A 121 6.47 -10.64 8.14
C PRO A 121 7.67 -10.04 8.87
N SER A 122 8.38 -10.86 9.64
CA SER A 122 9.67 -10.47 10.22
C SER A 122 10.70 -10.31 9.10
N ALA A 123 11.73 -9.50 9.36
CA ALA A 123 12.90 -9.49 8.50
C ALA A 123 13.50 -10.92 8.45
N GLN A 124 13.73 -11.43 7.25
CA GLN A 124 14.34 -12.74 7.02
C GLN A 124 15.71 -12.55 6.36
N SER A 125 16.70 -13.32 6.81
CA SER A 125 17.98 -13.41 6.12
C SER A 125 17.86 -14.41 4.96
N GLY A 126 18.03 -13.92 3.74
CA GLY A 126 17.89 -14.72 2.52
C GLY A 126 16.45 -14.83 2.00
N GLY A 127 16.31 -15.25 0.75
CA GLY A 127 15.02 -15.33 0.05
C GLY A 127 14.68 -14.08 -0.78
N VAL A 128 13.41 -13.97 -1.16
CA VAL A 128 12.91 -12.84 -1.96
C VAL A 128 12.79 -11.60 -1.06
N PRO A 129 13.47 -10.48 -1.37
CA PRO A 129 13.37 -9.25 -0.58
C PRO A 129 11.93 -8.79 -0.42
N THR A 130 11.54 -8.37 0.78
CA THR A 130 10.20 -7.89 1.08
C THR A 130 10.22 -6.42 1.48
N ILE A 131 9.43 -5.61 0.76
CA ILE A 131 9.18 -4.20 1.05
C ILE A 131 7.79 -4.10 1.68
N LEU A 132 7.71 -3.49 2.86
CA LEU A 132 6.46 -3.10 3.48
C LEU A 132 6.37 -1.57 3.41
N ALA A 133 5.36 -1.05 2.72
CA ALA A 133 5.21 0.38 2.46
C ALA A 133 3.78 0.83 2.81
N GLY A 134 3.65 1.99 3.44
CA GLY A 134 2.35 2.60 3.72
C GLY A 134 2.33 3.37 5.02
N ASP A 135 1.12 3.72 5.45
CA ASP A 135 0.87 4.41 6.70
C ASP A 135 0.68 3.40 7.83
N TYR A 136 1.65 3.34 8.74
CA TYR A 136 1.62 2.44 9.89
C TYR A 136 0.77 3.00 11.05
N ASN A 137 0.25 4.22 10.92
CA ASN A 137 -0.35 4.98 12.01
C ASN A 137 0.54 4.94 13.28
N ALA A 138 1.84 5.13 13.07
CA ALA A 138 2.87 4.99 14.08
C ALA A 138 3.97 6.02 13.85
N THR A 139 4.56 6.48 14.94
CA THR A 139 5.82 7.22 14.95
C THR A 139 6.96 6.28 15.34
N LEU A 140 8.21 6.74 15.23
CA LEU A 140 9.38 5.96 15.65
C LEU A 140 9.36 5.65 17.17
N ASP A 141 8.65 6.45 17.97
CA ASP A 141 8.52 6.27 19.42
C ASP A 141 7.48 5.22 19.82
N HIS A 142 6.69 4.71 18.87
CA HIS A 142 5.74 3.65 19.14
C HIS A 142 6.48 2.33 19.32
N HIS A 143 6.47 1.80 20.54
CA HIS A 143 6.90 0.42 20.80
C HIS A 143 5.73 -0.54 20.52
N PRO A 144 5.78 -1.35 19.44
CA PRO A 144 4.66 -2.22 19.07
C PRO A 144 4.44 -3.38 20.06
N PHE A 145 5.44 -3.71 20.88
CA PHE A 145 5.45 -4.90 21.74
C PHE A 145 5.72 -4.57 23.21
#